data_AF-A0A822GKH6-F1
#
_entry.id   AF-A0A822GKH6-F1
#
_cell.length_a   1.000
_cell.length_b   1.000
_cell.length_c   1.000
_cell.angle_alpha   90.00
_cell.angle_beta   90.00
_cell.angle_gamma   90.00
#
_symmetry.space_group_name_H-M   'P 1'
#
loop_
_entity.id
_entity.type
_entity.pdbx_description
1 polymer ?
#
loop_
_entity_poly.entity_id
_entity_poly.type
_entity_poly.pdbx_seq_one_letter_code
_entity_poly.pdbx_strand_id
1 'polypeptide(L)'
;TKFHTITQTFNGYELDFSSSTKDDFHFICHLIHPENVISIIVSDRETIPGQIKLFFSLFQIQQFTRLRSLTLDNIDCKDLNEILHNILHCSLMFLSCHTRGKRNKLTLGLLSMFTTESSLRQQSSIISVRK
;
A
#
# COMPACT_ATOMS: atom_id res chain seq x y z
N THR A 1 9.95 18.95 15.81
CA THR A 1 11.01 17.94 15.59
C THR A 1 11.39 17.91 14.12
N LYS A 2 12.63 17.51 13.76
CA LYS A 2 13.15 17.53 12.37
C LYS A 2 12.23 16.82 11.34
N PHE A 3 11.55 15.75 11.75
CA PHE A 3 10.63 15.00 10.89
C PHE A 3 9.40 15.81 10.45
N HIS A 4 8.78 16.54 11.38
CA HIS A 4 7.63 17.42 11.08
C HIS A 4 8.01 18.53 10.08
N THR A 5 9.23 19.06 10.14
CA THR A 5 9.69 20.04 9.14
C THR A 5 9.84 19.38 7.77
N ILE A 6 10.37 18.16 7.70
CA ILE A 6 10.52 17.44 6.43
C ILE A 6 9.16 17.14 5.79
N THR A 7 8.16 16.66 6.56
CA THR A 7 6.82 16.39 6.00
C THR A 7 6.11 17.66 5.50
N GLN A 8 6.45 18.82 6.07
CA GLN A 8 5.90 20.11 5.66
C GLN A 8 6.62 20.75 4.47
N THR A 9 7.92 20.53 4.29
CA THR A 9 8.70 21.19 3.24
C THR A 9 9.03 20.29 2.04
N PHE A 10 8.99 18.97 2.21
CA PHE A 10 9.45 18.02 1.20
C PHE A 10 8.31 17.57 0.29
N ASN A 11 8.47 17.82 -1.01
CA ASN A 11 7.42 17.67 -2.00
C ASN A 11 7.37 16.25 -2.60
N GLY A 12 7.42 15.20 -1.77
CA GLY A 12 7.40 13.82 -2.23
C GLY A 12 8.22 12.88 -1.34
N TYR A 13 7.58 12.01 -0.55
CA TYR A 13 8.30 11.04 0.29
C TYR A 13 7.68 9.65 0.27
N GLU A 14 8.49 8.67 0.64
CA GLU A 14 8.16 7.25 0.70
C GLU A 14 7.93 6.83 2.15
N LEU A 15 6.92 5.99 2.36
CA LEU A 15 6.58 5.45 3.67
C LEU A 15 6.78 3.93 3.66
N ASP A 16 7.70 3.46 4.49
CA ASP A 16 7.90 2.03 4.73
C ASP A 16 7.57 1.69 6.19
N PHE A 17 6.43 1.01 6.37
CA PHE A 17 5.96 0.56 7.67
C PHE A 17 6.31 -0.90 7.97
N SER A 18 7.02 -1.61 7.07
CA SER A 18 7.31 -3.05 7.19
C SER A 18 8.12 -3.43 8.43
N SER A 19 8.89 -2.49 8.98
CA SER A 19 9.67 -2.67 10.21
C SER A 19 9.33 -1.68 11.31
N SER A 20 8.28 -0.86 11.11
CA SER A 20 7.84 0.13 12.11
C SER A 20 7.31 -0.54 13.36
N THR A 21 7.42 0.14 14.51
CA THR A 21 6.66 -0.24 15.71
C THR A 21 5.23 0.31 15.62
N LYS A 22 4.33 -0.16 16.50
CA LYS A 22 2.95 0.35 16.55
C LYS A 22 2.92 1.85 16.88
N ASP A 23 3.77 2.29 17.80
CA ASP A 23 3.85 3.69 18.22
C ASP A 23 4.41 4.57 17.11
N ASP A 24 5.46 4.12 16.41
CA ASP A 24 6.01 4.84 15.25
C ASP A 24 4.97 4.93 14.13
N PHE A 25 4.26 3.84 13.84
CA PHE A 25 3.20 3.81 12.84
C PHE A 25 2.13 4.86 13.16
N HIS A 26 1.61 4.87 14.39
CA HIS A 26 0.61 5.86 14.80
C HIS A 26 1.17 7.29 14.74
N PHE A 27 2.38 7.51 15.25
CA PHE A 27 3.01 8.83 15.23
C PHE A 27 3.17 9.36 13.80
N ILE A 28 3.67 8.54 12.87
CA ILE A 28 3.83 8.92 11.48
C ILE A 28 2.47 9.20 10.84
N CYS A 29 1.47 8.35 11.05
CA CYS A 29 0.13 8.58 10.50
C CYS A 29 -0.48 9.93 10.92
N HIS A 30 -0.15 10.45 12.10
CA HIS A 30 -0.61 11.78 12.53
C HIS A 30 0.14 12.95 11.87
N LEU A 31 1.29 12.69 11.23
CA LEU A 31 2.19 13.72 10.70
C LEU A 31 2.27 13.77 9.19
N ILE A 32 1.82 12.73 8.50
CA ILE A 32 1.89 12.69 7.04
C ILE A 32 0.84 13.59 6.40
N HIS A 33 1.22 14.19 5.29
CA HIS A 33 0.34 14.82 4.32
C HIS A 33 0.16 13.85 3.14
N PRO A 34 -0.99 13.17 3.01
CA PRO A 34 -1.22 12.13 2.01
C PRO A 34 -0.89 12.54 0.57
N GLU A 35 -1.17 13.79 0.21
CA GLU A 35 -0.91 14.35 -1.10
C GLU A 35 0.58 14.38 -1.48
N ASN A 36 1.49 14.31 -0.49
CA ASN A 36 2.93 14.30 -0.70
C ASN A 36 3.55 12.90 -0.68
N VAL A 37 2.75 11.85 -0.48
CA VAL A 37 3.27 10.48 -0.46
C VAL A 37 3.31 9.91 -1.88
N ILE A 38 4.46 9.34 -2.25
CA ILE A 38 4.67 8.75 -3.59
C ILE A 38 4.73 7.22 -3.56
N SER A 39 5.09 6.63 -2.42
CA SER A 39 5.23 5.18 -2.24
C SER A 39 4.82 4.78 -0.82
N ILE A 40 4.07 3.68 -0.70
CA ILE A 40 3.63 3.13 0.59
C ILE A 40 3.95 1.64 0.63
N ILE A 41 4.54 1.18 1.74
CA ILE A 41 4.66 -0.22 2.12
C ILE A 41 3.99 -0.39 3.49
N VAL A 42 2.96 -1.23 3.55
CA VAL A 42 2.26 -1.60 4.79
C VAL A 42 2.24 -3.12 4.93
N SER A 43 2.40 -3.63 6.15
CA SER A 43 2.56 -5.07 6.39
C SER A 43 1.80 -5.54 7.63
N ASP A 44 1.02 -6.61 7.51
CA ASP A 44 0.37 -7.25 8.66
C ASP A 44 1.29 -8.30 9.31
N ARG A 45 2.47 -7.88 9.79
CA ARG A 45 3.40 -8.79 10.48
C ARG A 45 2.83 -9.29 11.80
N GLU A 46 3.37 -10.40 12.30
CA GLU A 46 3.00 -10.94 13.62
C GLU A 46 3.21 -9.93 14.75
N THR A 47 4.19 -9.04 14.61
CA THR A 47 4.48 -7.98 15.59
C THR A 47 3.47 -6.84 15.59
N ILE A 48 2.77 -6.59 14.46
CA ILE A 48 1.73 -5.56 14.34
C ILE A 48 0.59 -6.11 13.45
N PRO A 49 -0.22 -7.02 13.99
CA PRO A 49 -1.33 -7.58 13.25
C PRO A 49 -2.37 -6.49 12.96
N GLY A 50 -2.85 -6.43 11.72
CA GLY A 50 -3.92 -5.51 11.28
C GLY A 50 -3.45 -4.09 10.96
N GLN A 51 -2.14 -3.85 10.81
CA GLN A 51 -1.59 -2.58 10.37
C GLN A 51 -2.18 -2.12 9.03
N ILE A 52 -2.36 -3.03 8.07
CA ILE A 52 -2.94 -2.71 6.75
C ILE A 52 -4.37 -2.19 6.94
N LYS A 53 -5.21 -2.96 7.64
CA LYS A 53 -6.59 -2.58 7.91
C LYS A 53 -6.67 -1.25 8.65
N LEU A 54 -5.79 -1.04 9.64
CA LEU A 54 -5.70 0.21 10.37
C LEU A 54 -5.33 1.37 9.44
N PHE A 55 -4.33 1.21 8.58
CA PHE A 55 -3.93 2.24 7.61
C PHE A 55 -5.10 2.68 6.72
N PHE A 56 -5.83 1.73 6.13
CA PHE A 56 -6.99 2.02 5.28
C PHE A 56 -8.23 2.48 6.06
N SER A 57 -8.26 2.35 7.39
CA SER A 57 -9.29 2.99 8.24
C SER A 57 -8.97 4.45 8.55
N LEU A 58 -7.68 4.80 8.58
CA LEU A 58 -7.22 6.17 8.84
C LEU A 58 -7.23 7.02 7.57
N PHE A 59 -6.95 6.41 6.42
CA PHE A 59 -6.82 7.11 5.16
C PHE A 59 -7.67 6.49 4.06
N GLN A 60 -8.30 7.37 3.28
CA GLN A 60 -8.86 6.99 1.99
C GLN A 60 -7.75 7.06 0.94
N ILE A 61 -7.59 6.01 0.14
CA ILE A 61 -6.47 5.93 -0.82
C ILE A 61 -6.47 7.08 -1.85
N GLN A 62 -7.64 7.65 -2.12
CA GLN A 62 -7.84 8.78 -3.03
C GLN A 62 -7.19 10.07 -2.53
N GLN A 63 -6.90 10.18 -1.23
CA GLN A 63 -6.18 11.31 -0.63
C GLN A 63 -4.71 11.35 -1.10
N PHE A 64 -4.15 10.20 -1.47
CA PHE A 64 -2.77 10.10 -1.94
C PHE A 64 -2.69 10.35 -3.45
N THR A 65 -2.98 11.58 -3.86
CA THR A 65 -3.09 12.00 -5.28
C THR A 65 -1.81 11.79 -6.09
N ARG A 66 -0.66 11.70 -5.42
CA ARG A 66 0.67 11.48 -6.03
C ARG A 66 1.19 10.06 -5.87
N LEU A 67 0.38 9.16 -5.30
CA LEU A 67 0.80 7.79 -5.05
C LEU A 67 1.07 7.07 -6.38
N ARG A 68 2.29 6.53 -6.50
CA ARG A 68 2.73 5.74 -7.64
C ARG A 68 2.98 4.29 -7.27
N SER A 69 3.28 3.99 -6.02
CA SER A 69 3.63 2.65 -5.56
C SER A 69 2.87 2.27 -4.30
N LEU A 70 2.27 1.08 -4.29
CA LEU A 70 1.65 0.48 -3.12
C LEU A 70 2.12 -0.97 -2.97
N THR A 71 2.66 -1.29 -1.79
CA THR A 71 2.99 -2.67 -1.40
C THR A 71 2.16 -3.06 -0.19
N LEU A 72 1.40 -4.15 -0.34
CA LEU A 72 0.61 -4.79 0.71
C LEU A 72 1.30 -6.12 1.06
N ASP A 73 1.94 -6.17 2.22
CA ASP A 73 2.68 -7.33 2.67
C ASP A 73 1.93 -8.13 3.74
N ASN A 74 1.99 -9.46 3.64
CA ASN A 74 1.29 -10.38 4.55
C ASN A 74 -0.24 -10.16 4.66
N ILE A 75 -0.91 -9.68 3.61
CA ILE A 75 -2.35 -9.34 3.66
C ILE A 75 -3.25 -10.58 3.56
N ASP A 76 -4.40 -10.60 4.27
CA ASP A 76 -5.43 -11.61 4.06
C ASP A 76 -6.14 -11.42 2.69
N CYS A 77 -6.46 -12.52 2.01
CA CYS A 77 -7.11 -12.45 0.69
C CYS A 77 -8.50 -11.79 0.72
N LYS A 78 -9.21 -11.81 1.86
CA LYS A 78 -10.51 -11.13 2.01
C LYS A 78 -10.32 -9.62 2.02
N ASP A 79 -9.42 -9.13 2.87
CA ASP A 79 -9.10 -7.71 3.00
C ASP A 79 -8.50 -7.16 1.69
N LEU A 80 -7.72 -7.97 0.98
CA LEU A 80 -7.16 -7.57 -0.31
C LEU A 80 -8.24 -7.21 -1.33
N ASN A 81 -9.35 -7.95 -1.41
CA ASN A 81 -10.38 -7.65 -2.41
C ASN A 81 -11.02 -6.28 -2.17
N GLU A 82 -11.29 -5.93 -0.92
CA GLU A 82 -11.84 -4.63 -0.54
C GLU A 82 -10.88 -3.49 -0.91
N ILE A 83 -9.58 -3.67 -0.63
CA ILE A 83 -8.57 -2.67 -0.97
C ILE A 83 -8.42 -2.54 -2.48
N LEU A 84 -8.38 -3.65 -3.22
CA LEU A 84 -8.27 -3.63 -4.68
C LEU A 84 -9.40 -2.81 -5.31
N HIS A 85 -10.64 -2.96 -4.84
CA HIS A 85 -11.76 -2.13 -5.30
C HIS A 85 -11.53 -0.63 -5.08
N ASN A 86 -10.97 -0.26 -3.93
CA ASN A 86 -10.70 1.14 -3.61
C ASN A 86 -9.56 1.74 -4.44
N ILE A 87 -8.58 0.94 -4.85
CA ILE A 87 -7.41 1.42 -5.61
C ILE A 87 -7.55 1.29 -7.13
N LEU A 88 -8.66 0.74 -7.65
CA LEU A 88 -8.90 0.58 -9.11
C LEU A 88 -8.83 1.91 -9.86
N HIS A 89 -9.20 3.01 -9.21
CA HIS A 89 -9.18 4.34 -9.79
C HIS A 89 -7.91 5.14 -9.49
N CYS A 90 -6.94 4.55 -8.77
CA CYS A 90 -5.68 5.20 -8.46
C CYS A 90 -4.71 5.10 -9.65
N SER A 91 -3.96 6.17 -9.92
CA SER A 91 -2.92 6.20 -10.95
C SER A 91 -1.60 5.56 -10.48
N LEU A 92 -1.70 4.33 -9.95
CA LEU A 92 -0.56 3.53 -9.51
C LEU A 92 0.27 3.07 -10.71
N MET A 93 1.58 3.23 -10.58
CA MET A 93 2.56 2.63 -11.50
C MET A 93 2.99 1.24 -11.01
N PHE A 94 2.99 1.03 -9.69
CA PHE A 94 3.43 -0.22 -9.07
C PHE A 94 2.42 -0.67 -8.01
N LEU A 95 2.02 -1.93 -8.09
CA LEU A 95 1.22 -2.61 -7.09
C LEU A 95 1.87 -3.96 -6.78
N SER A 96 2.17 -4.20 -5.50
CA SER A 96 2.71 -5.46 -5.01
C SER A 96 1.86 -6.00 -3.86
N CYS A 97 1.47 -7.26 -3.94
CA CYS A 97 0.60 -7.90 -2.95
C CYS A 97 1.14 -9.27 -2.55
N HIS A 98 1.61 -9.40 -1.31
CA HIS A 98 2.01 -10.66 -0.71
C HIS A 98 0.89 -11.14 0.21
N THR A 99 0.16 -12.15 -0.23
CA THR A 99 -1.04 -12.64 0.46
C THR A 99 -0.73 -13.80 1.39
N ARG A 100 -1.34 -13.83 2.58
CA ARG A 100 -1.48 -15.04 3.38
C ARG A 100 -2.61 -15.90 2.79
N GLY A 101 -2.33 -17.18 2.59
CA GLY A 101 -3.33 -18.15 2.13
C GLY A 101 -3.53 -18.21 0.61
N LYS A 102 -4.53 -18.99 0.18
CA LYS A 102 -4.83 -19.23 -1.24
C LYS A 102 -5.63 -18.09 -1.83
N ARG A 103 -5.14 -17.51 -2.93
CA ARG A 103 -5.88 -16.50 -3.71
C ARG A 103 -7.14 -17.12 -4.31
N ASN A 104 -8.26 -16.40 -4.23
CA ASN A 104 -9.52 -16.81 -4.83
C ASN A 104 -9.66 -16.26 -6.27
N LYS A 105 -10.64 -16.75 -7.03
CA LYS A 105 -10.86 -16.32 -8.43
C LYS A 105 -11.15 -14.82 -8.56
N LEU A 106 -11.82 -14.22 -7.57
CA LEU A 106 -12.14 -12.78 -7.56
C LEU A 106 -10.87 -11.94 -7.42
N THR A 107 -9.99 -12.28 -6.48
CA THR A 107 -8.68 -11.64 -6.30
C THR A 107 -7.86 -11.70 -7.59
N LEU A 108 -7.83 -12.86 -8.26
CA LEU A 108 -7.14 -13.00 -9.54
C LEU A 108 -7.77 -12.15 -10.64
N GLY A 109 -9.10 -12.06 -10.69
CA GLY A 109 -9.82 -11.18 -11.61
C GLY A 109 -9.48 -9.71 -11.41
N LEU A 110 -9.51 -9.21 -10.17
CA LEU A 110 -9.17 -7.83 -9.85
C LEU A 110 -7.71 -7.50 -10.17
N LEU A 111 -6.77 -8.37 -9.80
CA LEU A 111 -5.36 -8.21 -10.17
C LEU A 111 -5.16 -8.19 -11.68
N SER A 112 -5.92 -8.99 -12.43
CA SER A 112 -5.85 -8.98 -13.90
C SER A 112 -6.31 -7.65 -14.49
N MET A 113 -7.31 -6.98 -13.91
CA MET A 113 -7.75 -5.65 -14.35
C MET A 113 -6.65 -4.60 -14.22
N PHE A 114 -5.89 -4.64 -13.12
CA PHE A 114 -4.71 -3.77 -12.97
C PHE A 114 -3.68 -4.05 -14.07
N THR A 115 -3.45 -5.31 -14.43
CA THR A 115 -2.50 -5.65 -15.50
C THR A 115 -2.98 -5.26 -16.91
N THR A 116 -4.29 -5.16 -17.13
CA THR A 116 -4.87 -4.80 -18.44
C THR A 116 -5.08 -3.30 -18.63
N GLU A 117 -5.40 -2.55 -17.57
CA GLU A 117 -5.68 -1.12 -17.65
C GLU A 117 -4.44 -0.24 -17.60
N SER A 118 -3.34 -0.72 -17.01
CA SER A 118 -2.14 0.09 -16.83
C SER A 118 -1.09 -0.21 -17.89
N SER A 119 -0.46 0.87 -18.37
CA SER A 119 0.75 0.92 -19.19
C SER A 119 1.98 0.36 -18.43
N LEU A 120 1.87 -0.85 -17.86
CA LEU A 120 2.92 -1.63 -17.19
C LEU A 120 3.93 -2.19 -18.19
N ARG A 121 4.54 -1.32 -19.00
CA ARG A 121 5.52 -1.70 -20.03
C ARG A 121 6.96 -1.77 -19.54
N GLN A 122 7.26 -1.52 -18.27
CA GLN A 122 8.60 -1.76 -17.74
C GLN A 122 8.55 -2.45 -16.38
N GLN A 123 8.64 -3.78 -16.46
CA GLN A 123 9.40 -4.73 -15.61
C GLN A 123 9.60 -4.33 -14.15
N SER A 124 9.23 -5.11 -13.15
CA SER A 124 9.18 -6.57 -13.05
C SER A 124 7.87 -7.02 -12.42
N SER A 125 7.20 -7.99 -13.01
CA SER A 125 6.29 -8.86 -12.27
C SER A 125 7.10 -9.63 -11.22
N ILE A 126 7.41 -9.01 -10.08
CA ILE A 126 7.54 -9.78 -8.83
C ILE A 126 6.11 -9.99 -8.34
N ILE A 127 5.34 -10.74 -9.14
CA ILE A 127 4.40 -11.68 -8.56
C ILE A 127 5.29 -12.84 -8.12
N SER A 128 5.94 -12.69 -6.98
CA SER A 128 6.71 -13.78 -6.36
C SER A 128 5.72 -14.86 -5.96
N VAL A 129 5.53 -15.84 -6.85
CA VAL A 129 4.89 -17.12 -6.53
C VAL A 129 5.98 -17.99 -5.90
N ARG A 130 6.11 -17.92 -4.57
CA ARG A 130 6.80 -18.99 -3.84
C ARG A 130 5.78 -20.09 -3.56
N LYS A 131 6.05 -21.28 -4.09
CA LYS A 131 5.34 -22.51 -3.75
C LYS A 131 5.58 -22.88 -2.30
#